data_AF-A0A137S2R7-F1
#
_entry.id   AF-A0A137S2R7-F1
#
_cell.length_a   1.000
_cell.length_b   1.000
_cell.length_c   1.000
_cell.angle_alpha   90.00
_cell.angle_beta   90.00
_cell.angle_gamma   90.00
#
_symmetry.space_group_name_H-M   'P 1'
#
loop_
_entity.id
_entity.type
_entity.pdbx_description
1 polymer ?
#
loop_
_entity_poly.entity_id
_entity_poly.type
_entity_poly.pdbx_seq_one_letter_code
_entity_poly.pdbx_strand_id
1 'polypeptide(L)' 'MGNELWLALAIVLIIEGTMPMLMPKQWQQMLTLITQQPADKIRKYAGCLVVTGIVLLLTL' A
#
# COMPACT_ATOMS: atom_id res chain seq x y z
N MET A 1 5.21 -10.88 -22.10
CA MET A 1 5.72 -10.79 -20.71
C MET A 1 5.92 -9.35 -20.20
N GLY A 2 5.59 -8.29 -20.95
CA GLY A 2 5.63 -6.91 -20.43
C GLY A 2 4.27 -6.33 -20.01
N ASN A 3 3.17 -6.91 -20.50
CA ASN A 3 1.84 -6.33 -20.31
C ASN A 3 1.24 -6.58 -18.92
N GLU A 4 1.59 -7.70 -18.29
CA GLU A 4 1.06 -8.11 -16.98
C GLU A 4 1.58 -7.21 -15.85
N LEU A 5 2.84 -6.77 -15.94
CA LEU A 5 3.47 -5.86 -14.98
C LEU A 5 2.83 -4.47 -15.06
N TRP A 6 2.57 -3.97 -16.28
CA TRP A 6 1.82 -2.73 -16.49
C TRP A 6 0.37 -2.83 -16.02
N LEU A 7 -0.28 -3.98 -16.20
CA LEU A 7 -1.64 -4.24 -15.73
C LEU A 7 -1.70 -4.26 -14.19
N ALA A 8 -0.77 -4.96 -13.53
CA ALA A 8 -0.69 -4.98 -12.07
C ALA A 8 -0.43 -3.58 -11.50
N LEU A 9 0.46 -2.80 -12.13
CA LEU A 9 0.72 -1.41 -11.75
C LEU A 9 -0.53 -0.54 -11.91
N ALA A 10 -1.28 -0.71 -13.01
CA ALA A 10 -2.51 0.03 -13.25
C ALA A 10 -3.57 -0.28 -12.18
N ILE A 11 -3.73 -1.55 -11.79
CA ILE A 11 -4.67 -1.96 -10.74
C ILE A 11 -4.26 -1.38 -9.37
N VAL A 12 -2.98 -1.45 -9.03
CA VAL A 12 -2.45 -0.87 -7.77
C VAL A 12 -2.71 0.63 -7.72
N LEU A 13 -2.45 1.36 -8.83
CA LEU A 13 -2.69 2.80 -8.92
C LEU A 13 -4.18 3.15 -8.83
N ILE A 14 -5.06 2.36 -9.45
CA ILE A 14 -6.51 2.56 -9.34
C ILE A 14 -6.95 2.37 -7.89
N ILE A 15 -6.51 1.31 -7.22
CA ILE A 15 -6.90 1.03 -5.82
C ILE A 15 -6.37 2.13 -4.88
N GLU A 16 -5.08 2.48 -4.98
CA GLU A 16 -4.46 3.56 -4.20
C GLU A 16 -5.13 4.92 -4.44
N GLY A 17 -5.51 5.22 -5.69
CA GLY A 17 -6.20 6.48 -6.04
C GLY A 17 -7.67 6.52 -5.64
N THR A 18 -8.36 5.38 -5.59
CA THR A 18 -9.80 5.32 -5.30
C THR A 18 -10.10 5.65 -3.84
N MET A 19 -9.25 5.22 -2.90
CA MET A 19 -9.41 5.50 -1.46
C MET A 19 -9.45 7.01 -1.11
N PRO A 20 -8.49 7.85 -1.52
CA PRO A 20 -8.54 9.29 -1.30
C PRO A 20 -9.66 9.98 -2.09
N MET A 21 -10.04 9.45 -3.26
CA MET A 21 -11.07 10.06 -4.10
C MET A 21 -12.50 9.80 -3.57
N LEU A 22 -12.74 8.61 -2.99
CA LEU A 22 -14.05 8.25 -2.44
C LEU A 22 -14.26 8.82 -1.03
N MET A 23 -13.23 8.82 -0.17
CA MET A 23 -13.35 9.23 1.24
C MET A 23 -12.17 10.08 1.72
N PRO A 24 -12.01 11.32 1.20
CA PRO A 24 -10.82 12.14 1.44
C PRO A 24 -10.60 12.49 2.92
N LYS A 25 -11.67 12.77 3.67
CA LYS A 25 -11.57 13.12 5.09
C LYS A 25 -11.11 11.95 5.97
N GLN A 26 -11.66 10.77 5.73
CA GLN A 26 -11.32 9.56 6.48
C GLN A 26 -9.90 9.10 6.15
N TRP A 27 -9.52 9.19 4.88
CA TRP A 27 -8.15 8.95 4.43
C TRP A 27 -7.14 9.87 5.12
N GLN A 28 -7.42 11.18 5.17
CA GLN A 28 -6.56 12.15 5.88
C GLN A 28 -6.46 11.87 7.38
N GLN A 29 -7.57 11.49 8.03
CA GLN A 29 -7.57 11.11 9.44
C GLN A 29 -6.73 9.86 9.69
N MET A 30 -6.86 8.85 8.83
CA MET A 30 -6.08 7.61 8.92
C MET A 30 -4.58 7.88 8.75
N LEU A 31 -4.19 8.67 7.74
CA LEU A 31 -2.81 9.11 7.54
C LEU A 31 -2.26 9.85 8.75
N THR A 32 -3.05 10.73 9.35
CA THR A 32 -2.65 11.47 10.56
C THR A 32 -2.44 10.55 11.75
N LEU A 33 -3.30 9.54 11.94
CA LEU A 33 -3.08 8.51 12.95
C LEU A 33 -1.77 7.74 12.71
N ILE A 34 -1.47 7.40 11.46
CA ILE A 34 -0.27 6.65 11.09
C ILE A 34 0.98 7.50 11.33
N THR A 35 0.99 8.78 10.93
CA THR A 35 2.15 9.67 11.11
C THR A 35 2.39 10.06 12.57
N GLN A 36 1.37 9.98 13.43
CA GLN A 36 1.52 10.15 14.88
C GLN A 36 2.07 8.91 15.60
N GLN A 37 2.14 7.74 14.94
CA GLN A 37 2.74 6.54 15.54
C GLN A 37 4.27 6.63 15.54
N PRO A 38 4.95 6.06 16.56
CA PRO A 38 6.40 6.02 16.60
C PRO A 38 6.98 5.28 15.40
N ALA A 39 8.09 5.79 14.87
CA ALA A 39 8.71 5.29 13.64
C ALA A 39 8.98 3.78 13.65
N ASP A 40 9.28 3.19 14.80
CA ASP A 40 9.46 1.74 14.97
C ASP A 40 8.23 0.91 14.61
N LYS A 41 7.03 1.42 14.89
CA LYS A 41 5.77 0.74 14.55
C LYS A 41 5.54 0.81 13.05
N ILE A 42 5.72 1.99 12.45
CA ILE A 42 5.58 2.19 10.99
C ILE A 42 6.54 1.27 10.24
N ARG A 43 7.81 1.15 10.70
CA ARG A 43 8.80 0.25 10.09
C ARG A 43 8.40 -1.23 10.17
N LYS A 44 7.75 -1.66 11.25
CA LYS A 44 7.24 -3.04 11.38
C LYS A 44 6.07 -3.32 10.44
N TYR A 45 5.14 -2.38 10.30
CA TYR A 45 4.04 -2.50 9.36
C TYR A 45 4.53 -2.52 7.91
N ALA A 46 5.43 -1.60 7.55
CA ALA A 46 6.06 -1.58 6.23
C ALA A 46 6.88 -2.85 5.95
N GLY A 47 7.63 -3.33 6.94
CA GLY A 47 8.40 -4.57 6.83
C GLY A 47 7.53 -5.80 6.57
N CYS A 48 6.39 -5.92 7.27
CA CYS A 48 5.44 -7.01 7.04
C CYS A 48 4.87 -6.99 5.62
N LEU A 49 4.56 -5.80 5.10
CA LEU A 49 4.08 -5.58 3.73
C LEU A 49 5.13 -6.00 2.69
N VAL A 50 6.38 -5.61 2.88
CA VAL A 50 7.51 -5.99 2.01
C VAL A 50 7.73 -7.51 2.03
N VAL A 51 7.75 -8.11 3.23
CA VAL A 51 7.91 -9.57 3.37
C VAL A 51 6.78 -10.32 2.67
N THR A 52 5.53 -9.89 2.85
CA THR A 52 4.37 -10.50 2.19
C THR A 52 4.47 -10.42 0.67
N GLY A 53 4.87 -9.26 0.14
CA GLY A 53 5.11 -9.07 -1.29
C GLY A 53 6.22 -9.96 -1.84
N ILE A 54 7.33 -10.11 -1.10
CA ILE A 54 8.44 -11.00 -1.47
C ILE A 54 7.98 -12.46 -1.46
N VAL A 55 7.23 -12.89 -0.44
CA VAL A 55 6.68 -14.25 -0.38
C VAL A 55 5.79 -14.50 -1.58
N LEU A 56 4.84 -13.61 -1.87
CA LEU A 56 3.97 -13.71 -3.05
C LEU A 56 4.78 -13.82 -4.34
N LEU A 57 5.80 -12.96 -4.53
CA LEU A 57 6.66 -12.97 -5.72
C LEU A 57 7.48 -14.26 -5.85
N LEU A 58 7.96 -14.83 -4.74
CA LEU A 58 8.69 -16.10 -4.74
C LEU A 58 7.78 -17.31 -4.94
N THR A 59 6.53 -17.24 -4.50
CA THR A 59 5.54 -18.33 -4.67
C THR A 59 4.86 -18.36 -6.03
N LEU A 60 4.88 -17.25 -6.77
CA LEU A 60 4.28 -17.11 -8.11
C LEU A 60 5.25 -17.56 -9.20
#